data_AF-A0A317ZC41-F1
#
_entry.id   AF-A0A317ZC41-F1
#
_cell.length_a   1.000
_cell.length_b   1.000
_cell.length_c   1.000
_cell.angle_alpha   90.00
_cell.angle_beta   90.00
_cell.angle_gamma   90.00
#
_symmetry.space_group_name_H-M   'P 1'
#
loop_
_entity.id
_entity.type
_entity.pdbx_description
1 polymer ?
#
loop_
_entity_poly.entity_id
_entity_poly.type
_entity_poly.pdbx_seq_one_letter_code
_entity_poly.pdbx_strand_id
1 'polypeptide(L)'
;CPGPIVNISKEINNISTGEQIEVTVTDPGFNSDIKSWAKQTGNTLVNLTEEANVINAIIQKEKPKEFEINDTATGTTIVLFSGELDKAVAAMIIANGAKAAGKDVTIFFTFWGLNALKKAQSTRVKKKGISKMFDLMLPKDPIHMPLSKMNMFGLGNIMMRYVMNKKNVDSLYSLIDQAIDQDIKLIACTMSMDVMGISKEELRDEVDYGGVGTYIGHTEQANHNLFI
;
A
#
# COMPACT_ATOMS: atom_id res chain seq x y z
N CYS A 1 2.58 11.33 -5.41
CA CYS A 1 1.19 10.83 -5.47
C CYS A 1 0.29 11.74 -4.62
N PRO A 2 -0.97 12.07 -5.00
CA PRO A 2 -1.63 11.75 -6.26
C PRO A 2 -1.35 12.77 -7.39
N GLY A 3 -0.50 13.77 -7.15
CA GLY A 3 -0.26 14.90 -8.08
C GLY A 3 -0.20 14.57 -9.57
N PRO A 4 0.65 13.61 -10.02
CA PRO A 4 0.74 13.26 -11.44
C PRO A 4 -0.58 12.78 -12.05
N ILE A 5 -1.29 11.87 -11.37
CA ILE A 5 -2.58 11.33 -11.83
C ILE A 5 -3.66 12.42 -11.85
N VAL A 6 -3.67 13.31 -10.86
CA VAL A 6 -4.59 14.45 -10.81
C VAL A 6 -4.36 15.40 -11.99
N ASN A 7 -3.10 15.68 -12.34
CA ASN A 7 -2.77 16.54 -13.47
C ASN A 7 -3.16 15.88 -14.80
N ILE A 8 -2.85 14.59 -14.97
CA ILE A 8 -3.27 13.81 -16.13
C ILE A 8 -4.79 13.85 -16.32
N SER A 9 -5.56 13.64 -15.25
CA SER A 9 -7.01 13.70 -15.31
C SER A 9 -7.52 15.09 -15.74
N LYS A 10 -6.86 16.18 -15.34
CA LYS A 10 -7.21 17.53 -15.79
C LYS A 10 -6.92 17.72 -17.27
N GLU A 11 -5.71 17.37 -17.72
CA GLU A 11 -5.30 17.57 -19.11
C GLU A 11 -6.07 16.68 -20.08
N ILE A 12 -6.33 15.42 -19.72
CA ILE A 12 -7.10 14.50 -20.57
C ILE A 12 -8.53 15.01 -20.80
N ASN A 13 -9.11 15.73 -19.84
CA ASN A 13 -10.44 16.33 -20.00
C ASN A 13 -10.45 17.49 -20.99
N ASN A 14 -9.31 18.15 -21.23
CA ASN A 14 -9.19 19.30 -22.13
C ASN A 14 -8.88 18.94 -23.59
N ILE A 15 -8.52 17.68 -23.88
CA ILE A 15 -8.19 17.22 -25.23
C ILE A 15 -9.34 16.43 -25.88
N SER A 16 -9.27 16.26 -27.21
CA SER A 16 -10.23 15.50 -28.00
C SER A 16 -9.96 13.99 -27.94
N THR A 17 -10.97 13.17 -28.20
CA THR A 17 -10.79 11.72 -28.32
C THR A 17 -9.80 11.38 -29.44
N GLY A 18 -8.87 10.46 -29.17
CA GLY A 18 -7.80 10.07 -30.07
C GLY A 18 -6.53 10.92 -29.93
N GLU A 19 -6.60 12.08 -29.26
CA GLU A 19 -5.41 12.86 -28.92
C GLU A 19 -4.63 12.22 -27.76
N GLN A 20 -3.34 12.52 -27.71
CA GLN A 20 -2.40 11.94 -26.76
C GLN A 20 -1.76 13.02 -25.89
N ILE A 21 -1.48 12.66 -24.65
CA ILE A 21 -0.61 13.44 -23.76
C ILE A 21 0.64 12.64 -23.44
N GLU A 22 1.77 13.32 -23.42
CA GLU A 22 3.04 12.79 -22.93
C GLU A 22 3.31 13.38 -21.54
N VAL A 23 3.71 12.52 -20.61
CA VAL A 23 3.90 12.91 -19.21
C VAL A 23 5.18 12.30 -18.66
N THR A 24 6.02 13.17 -18.09
CA THR A 24 7.30 12.82 -17.47
C THR A 24 7.20 13.02 -15.97
N VAL A 25 7.52 11.98 -15.20
CA VAL A 25 7.31 11.93 -13.75
C VAL A 25 8.50 11.28 -13.06
N THR A 26 8.87 11.79 -11.89
CA THR A 26 9.93 11.22 -11.02
C THR A 26 9.38 10.48 -9.79
N ASP A 27 8.05 10.46 -9.62
CA ASP A 27 7.36 9.73 -8.56
C ASP A 27 7.45 8.20 -8.82
N PRO A 28 8.12 7.42 -7.96
CA PRO A 28 8.30 5.99 -8.16
C PRO A 28 6.98 5.19 -8.13
N GLY A 29 5.91 5.72 -7.54
CA GLY A 29 4.59 5.08 -7.57
C GLY A 29 3.85 5.24 -8.89
N PHE A 30 4.33 6.10 -9.79
CA PHE A 30 3.58 6.48 -10.98
C PHE A 30 3.41 5.32 -11.97
N ASN A 31 4.38 4.42 -12.09
CA ASN A 31 4.34 3.29 -13.02
C ASN A 31 3.12 2.37 -12.78
N SER A 32 2.86 2.00 -11.53
CA SER A 32 1.70 1.17 -11.17
C SER A 32 0.40 1.98 -11.18
N ASP A 33 0.46 3.23 -10.74
CA ASP A 33 -0.71 4.11 -10.67
C ASP A 33 -1.25 4.46 -12.04
N ILE A 34 -0.39 4.74 -13.04
CA ILE A 34 -0.84 5.10 -14.38
C ILE A 34 -1.47 3.91 -15.12
N LYS A 35 -0.94 2.70 -14.92
CA LYS A 35 -1.54 1.45 -15.43
C LYS A 35 -2.94 1.26 -14.86
N SER A 36 -3.07 1.45 -13.55
CA SER A 36 -4.35 1.32 -12.85
C SER A 36 -5.34 2.38 -13.31
N TRP A 37 -4.93 3.65 -13.35
CA TRP A 37 -5.76 4.76 -13.78
C TRP A 37 -6.22 4.65 -15.24
N ALA A 38 -5.34 4.24 -16.16
CA ALA A 38 -5.71 4.06 -17.56
C ALA A 38 -6.80 2.98 -17.71
N LYS A 39 -6.65 1.86 -17.00
CA LYS A 39 -7.65 0.79 -16.95
C LYS A 39 -9.01 1.28 -16.40
N GLN A 40 -9.00 2.02 -15.30
CA GLN A 40 -10.21 2.53 -14.64
C GLN A 40 -10.97 3.54 -15.50
N THR A 41 -10.23 4.46 -16.12
CA THR A 41 -10.81 5.53 -16.94
C THR A 41 -11.14 5.10 -18.36
N GLY A 42 -10.74 3.89 -18.75
CA GLY A 42 -10.90 3.36 -20.10
C GLY A 42 -9.96 3.97 -21.15
N ASN A 43 -9.02 4.82 -20.73
CA ASN A 43 -8.00 5.40 -21.60
C ASN A 43 -6.90 4.39 -21.94
N THR A 44 -6.22 4.60 -23.08
CA THR A 44 -5.15 3.71 -23.52
C THR A 44 -3.79 4.22 -23.06
N LEU A 45 -3.05 3.40 -22.32
CA LEU A 45 -1.62 3.63 -22.05
C LEU A 45 -0.83 3.12 -23.26
N VAL A 46 -0.44 4.04 -24.15
CA VAL A 46 0.22 3.74 -25.43
C VAL A 46 1.68 3.34 -25.23
N ASN A 47 2.38 4.04 -24.34
CA ASN A 47 3.78 3.76 -24.03
C ASN A 47 4.04 4.03 -22.54
N LEU A 48 4.93 3.24 -21.95
CA LEU A 48 5.44 3.46 -20.60
C LEU A 48 6.89 2.99 -20.53
N THR A 49 7.79 3.92 -20.27
CA THR A 49 9.23 3.67 -20.14
C THR A 49 9.75 4.23 -18.83
N GLU A 50 10.80 3.62 -18.30
CA GLU A 50 11.46 4.03 -17.06
C GLU A 50 12.97 4.03 -17.28
N GLU A 51 13.57 5.22 -17.25
CA GLU A 51 15.00 5.42 -17.45
C GLU A 51 15.54 6.37 -16.38
N ALA A 52 16.63 5.99 -15.71
CA ALA A 52 17.32 6.86 -14.74
C ALA A 52 16.41 7.54 -13.69
N ASN A 53 15.42 6.80 -13.16
CA ASN A 53 14.46 7.28 -12.16
C ASN A 53 13.45 8.33 -12.70
N VAL A 54 13.30 8.38 -14.02
CA VAL A 54 12.31 9.17 -14.74
C VAL A 54 11.37 8.22 -15.48
N ILE A 55 10.07 8.35 -15.25
CA ILE A 55 9.03 7.56 -15.91
C ILE A 55 8.36 8.44 -16.96
N ASN A 56 8.37 7.98 -18.21
CA ASN A 56 7.66 8.61 -19.32
C ASN A 56 6.48 7.75 -19.73
N ALA A 57 5.29 8.37 -19.77
CA ALA A 57 4.05 7.73 -20.19
C ALA A 57 3.39 8.52 -21.31
N ILE A 58 2.88 7.80 -22.32
CA ILE A 58 2.03 8.35 -23.37
C ILE A 58 0.63 7.77 -23.19
N ILE A 59 -0.36 8.65 -23.00
CA ILE A 59 -1.75 8.28 -22.78
C ILE A 59 -2.60 8.84 -23.91
N GLN A 60 -3.43 7.99 -24.51
CA GLN A 60 -4.43 8.40 -25.50
C GLN A 60 -5.81 8.50 -24.86
N LYS A 61 -6.52 9.59 -25.12
CA LYS A 61 -7.92 9.75 -24.71
C LYS A 61 -8.81 8.83 -25.55
N GLU A 62 -9.52 7.94 -24.88
CA GLU A 62 -10.51 7.09 -25.54
C GLU A 62 -11.92 7.67 -25.41
N LYS A 63 -12.85 7.13 -26.19
CA LYS A 63 -14.27 7.40 -25.93
C LYS A 63 -14.62 6.82 -24.55
N PRO A 64 -15.43 7.51 -23.73
CA PRO A 64 -15.92 6.94 -22.49
C PRO A 64 -16.56 5.58 -22.78
N LYS A 65 -16.03 4.52 -22.19
CA LYS A 65 -16.73 3.23 -22.20
C LYS A 65 -17.95 3.35 -21.30
N GLU A 66 -19.07 2.79 -21.73
CA GLU A 66 -20.22 2.60 -20.84
C GLU A 66 -19.76 1.75 -19.66
N PHE A 67 -20.03 2.23 -18.44
CA PHE A 67 -19.71 1.48 -17.22
C PHE A 67 -20.60 0.24 -17.16
N GLU A 68 -20.03 -0.93 -17.40
CA GLU A 68 -20.69 -2.19 -17.07
C GLU A 68 -20.72 -2.34 -15.55
N ILE A 69 -21.92 -2.23 -14.97
CA ILE A 69 -22.14 -2.52 -13.55
C ILE A 69 -22.03 -4.03 -13.37
N ASN A 70 -20.83 -4.50 -13.02
CA ASN A 70 -20.62 -5.87 -12.57
C ASN A 70 -20.85 -5.93 -11.05
N ASP A 71 -22.05 -6.32 -10.64
CA ASP A 71 -22.46 -6.51 -9.23
C ASP A 71 -21.80 -7.75 -8.57
N THR A 72 -20.67 -8.20 -9.13
CA THR A 72 -19.91 -9.39 -8.72
C THR A 72 -18.68 -9.02 -7.88
N ALA A 73 -18.53 -7.76 -7.48
CA ALA A 73 -17.42 -7.31 -6.64
C ALA A 73 -17.49 -8.03 -5.28
N THR A 74 -16.50 -8.89 -5.01
CA THR A 74 -16.43 -9.70 -3.77
C THR A 74 -15.21 -9.39 -2.93
N GLY A 75 -14.33 -8.49 -3.39
CA GLY A 75 -13.08 -8.17 -2.72
C GLY A 75 -13.24 -7.41 -1.40
N THR A 76 -12.17 -7.41 -0.62
CA THR A 76 -11.99 -6.58 0.57
C THR A 76 -10.71 -5.77 0.43
N THR A 77 -10.79 -4.46 0.60
CA THR A 77 -9.61 -3.59 0.72
C THR A 77 -9.46 -3.06 2.14
N ILE A 78 -8.22 -2.96 2.60
CA ILE A 78 -7.87 -2.36 3.90
C ILE A 78 -6.76 -1.35 3.68
N VAL A 79 -6.96 -0.11 4.10
CA VAL A 79 -5.88 0.87 4.27
C VAL A 79 -5.35 0.75 5.68
N LEU A 80 -4.13 0.24 5.84
CA LEU A 80 -3.44 0.25 7.12
C LEU A 80 -2.56 1.49 7.22
N PHE A 81 -3.09 2.52 7.86
CA PHE A 81 -2.39 3.77 8.16
C PHE A 81 -1.74 3.73 9.54
N SER A 82 -2.43 3.09 10.50
CA SER A 82 -2.03 3.03 11.90
C SER A 82 -0.75 2.20 12.11
N GLY A 83 0.09 2.66 13.04
CA GLY A 83 1.41 2.08 13.36
C GLY A 83 1.46 1.34 14.68
N GLU A 84 0.31 1.09 15.28
CA GLU A 84 0.17 0.41 16.56
C GLU A 84 -0.10 -1.09 16.39
N LEU A 85 0.54 -1.91 17.23
CA LEU A 85 0.53 -3.36 17.13
C LEU A 85 -0.89 -3.94 17.16
N ASP A 86 -1.73 -3.47 18.07
CA ASP A 86 -3.10 -3.98 18.25
C ASP A 86 -3.99 -3.70 17.04
N LYS A 87 -3.82 -2.53 16.39
CA LYS A 87 -4.52 -2.19 15.15
C LYS A 87 -4.02 -2.99 13.96
N ALA A 88 -2.70 -3.16 13.85
CA ALA A 88 -2.10 -3.99 12.80
C ALA A 88 -2.53 -5.46 12.94
N VAL A 89 -2.53 -6.02 14.16
CA VAL A 89 -3.02 -7.38 14.45
C VAL A 89 -4.50 -7.50 14.08
N ALA A 90 -5.34 -6.53 14.46
CA ALA A 90 -6.75 -6.53 14.10
C ALA A 90 -6.96 -6.49 12.58
N ALA A 91 -6.23 -5.63 11.86
CA ALA A 91 -6.28 -5.56 10.41
C ALA A 91 -5.90 -6.89 9.74
N MET A 92 -4.84 -7.53 10.22
CA MET A 92 -4.40 -8.82 9.67
C MET A 92 -5.35 -9.98 10.00
N ILE A 93 -5.98 -9.98 11.19
CA ILE A 93 -7.02 -10.96 11.53
C ILE A 93 -8.23 -10.80 10.60
N ILE A 94 -8.67 -9.56 10.36
CA ILE A 94 -9.78 -9.27 9.43
C ILE A 94 -9.41 -9.70 8.01
N ALA A 95 -8.19 -9.39 7.55
CA ALA A 95 -7.71 -9.75 6.22
C ALA A 95 -7.68 -11.27 6.01
N ASN A 96 -7.04 -12.01 6.91
CA ASN A 96 -6.98 -13.47 6.84
C ASN A 96 -8.38 -14.09 6.92
N GLY A 97 -9.26 -13.60 7.81
CA GLY A 97 -10.64 -14.04 7.89
C GLY A 97 -11.45 -13.77 6.61
N ALA A 98 -11.26 -12.61 5.99
CA ALA A 98 -11.89 -12.29 4.72
C ALA A 98 -11.39 -13.20 3.58
N LYS A 99 -10.09 -13.49 3.53
CA LYS A 99 -9.53 -14.39 2.52
C LYS A 99 -10.02 -15.83 2.72
N ALA A 100 -10.08 -16.31 3.96
CA ALA A 100 -10.65 -17.61 4.31
C ALA A 100 -12.15 -17.71 3.95
N ALA A 101 -12.88 -16.59 3.94
CA ALA A 101 -14.27 -16.52 3.48
C ALA A 101 -14.40 -16.45 1.94
N GLY A 102 -13.31 -16.61 1.19
CA GLY A 102 -13.30 -16.65 -0.27
C GLY A 102 -13.22 -15.28 -0.94
N LYS A 103 -12.88 -14.20 -0.21
CA LYS A 103 -12.73 -12.87 -0.79
C LYS A 103 -11.31 -12.62 -1.28
N ASP A 104 -11.17 -11.89 -2.39
CA ASP A 104 -9.88 -11.32 -2.74
C ASP A 104 -9.54 -10.14 -1.84
N VAL A 105 -8.38 -10.20 -1.17
CA VAL A 105 -8.00 -9.22 -0.16
C VAL A 105 -6.77 -8.44 -0.61
N THR A 106 -6.84 -7.12 -0.49
CA THR A 106 -5.71 -6.22 -0.70
C THR A 106 -5.54 -5.31 0.50
N ILE A 107 -4.32 -5.21 1.02
CA ILE A 107 -3.97 -4.30 2.12
C ILE A 107 -2.99 -3.26 1.59
N PHE A 108 -3.37 -1.99 1.67
CA PHE A 108 -2.54 -0.84 1.33
C PHE A 108 -1.91 -0.26 2.59
N PHE A 109 -0.60 -0.45 2.75
CA PHE A 109 0.18 0.02 3.89
C PHE A 109 0.72 1.42 3.59
N THR A 110 0.34 2.38 4.44
CA THR A 110 0.72 3.78 4.26
C THR A 110 1.14 4.39 5.59
N PHE A 111 1.94 5.45 5.54
CA PHE A 111 2.49 6.10 6.74
C PHE A 111 3.02 5.09 7.78
N TRP A 112 2.50 5.14 9.01
CA TRP A 112 2.98 4.34 10.13
C TRP A 112 2.71 2.83 9.96
N GLY A 113 1.71 2.48 9.16
CA GLY A 113 1.39 1.09 8.80
C GLY A 113 2.54 0.40 8.05
N LEU A 114 3.40 1.14 7.34
CA LEU A 114 4.59 0.59 6.68
C LEU A 114 5.53 -0.13 7.67
N ASN A 115 5.51 0.23 8.95
CA ASN A 115 6.34 -0.44 9.97
C ASN A 115 5.94 -1.91 10.18
N ALA A 116 4.69 -2.30 9.87
CA ALA A 116 4.24 -3.69 9.93
C ALA A 116 4.91 -4.56 8.85
N LEU A 117 5.38 -3.96 7.76
CA LEU A 117 6.03 -4.66 6.64
C LEU A 117 7.55 -4.74 6.75
N LYS A 118 8.17 -4.15 7.79
CA LYS A 118 9.63 -4.22 7.94
C LYS A 118 10.09 -5.65 8.25
N LYS A 119 11.21 -6.07 7.66
CA LYS A 119 11.84 -7.36 7.96
C LYS A 119 12.29 -7.41 9.42
N ALA A 120 12.19 -8.58 10.05
CA ALA A 120 12.66 -8.79 11.43
C ALA A 120 14.16 -8.51 11.61
N GLN A 121 14.95 -8.77 10.56
CA GLN A 121 16.37 -8.47 10.51
C GLN A 121 16.61 -7.44 9.40
N SER A 122 16.28 -6.18 9.69
CA SER A 122 16.48 -5.08 8.73
C SER A 122 17.97 -4.86 8.44
N THR A 123 18.32 -4.82 7.16
CA THR A 123 19.64 -4.40 6.70
C THR A 123 19.90 -2.95 7.09
N ARG A 124 21.06 -2.65 7.66
CA ARG A 124 21.46 -1.27 8.01
C ARG A 124 21.63 -0.43 6.73
N VAL A 125 20.59 0.31 6.35
CA VAL A 125 20.64 1.26 5.25
C VAL A 125 21.19 2.60 5.75
N LYS A 126 22.22 3.14 5.08
CA LYS A 126 22.81 4.43 5.44
C LYS A 126 21.91 5.57 5.00
N LYS A 127 21.05 6.06 5.90
CA LYS A 127 20.16 7.22 5.65
C LYS A 127 20.86 8.55 5.94
N LYS A 128 20.49 9.60 5.20
CA LYS A 128 21.00 10.98 5.34
C LYS A 128 19.85 11.95 5.63
N GLY A 129 20.16 13.09 6.25
CA GLY A 129 19.18 14.17 6.47
C GLY A 129 17.98 13.78 7.36
N ILE A 130 16.79 14.22 6.96
CA ILE A 130 15.51 13.99 7.67
C ILE A 130 15.17 12.49 7.76
N SER A 131 15.54 11.69 6.77
CA SER A 131 15.34 10.24 6.78
C SER A 131 16.08 9.56 7.95
N LYS A 132 17.22 10.09 8.39
CA LYS A 132 17.95 9.59 9.57
C LYS A 132 17.22 9.93 10.88
N MET A 133 16.50 11.05 10.93
CA MET A 133 15.67 11.41 12.07
C MET A 133 14.47 10.47 12.19
N PHE A 134 13.79 10.17 11.08
CA PHE A 134 12.71 9.18 11.05
C PHE A 134 13.20 7.79 11.42
N ASP A 135 14.39 7.37 10.96
CA ASP A 135 14.97 6.08 11.32
C ASP A 135 15.19 5.90 12.83
N LEU A 136 15.51 6.99 13.54
CA LEU A 136 15.68 6.97 15.00
C LEU A 136 14.34 6.95 15.74
N MET A 137 13.30 7.56 15.17
CA MET A 137 11.98 7.73 15.78
C MET A 137 11.04 6.54 15.51
N LEU A 138 11.19 5.89 14.36
CA LEU A 138 10.34 4.79 13.93
C LEU A 138 10.76 3.45 14.58
N PRO A 139 9.80 2.53 14.81
CA PRO A 139 10.13 1.17 15.22
C PRO A 139 11.06 0.52 14.20
N LYS A 140 12.11 -0.16 14.70
CA LYS A 140 13.06 -0.89 13.85
C LYS A 140 12.43 -2.12 13.20
N ASP A 141 11.43 -2.70 13.86
CA ASP A 141 10.73 -3.89 13.45
C ASP A 141 9.28 -3.89 14.00
N PRO A 142 8.40 -4.74 13.43
CA PRO A 142 7.04 -4.97 13.91
C PRO A 142 6.90 -5.41 15.38
N ILE A 143 7.96 -5.96 16.02
CA ILE A 143 7.90 -6.35 17.43
C ILE A 143 7.81 -5.11 18.33
N HIS A 144 8.51 -4.05 17.96
CA HIS A 144 8.60 -2.80 18.71
C HIS A 144 7.49 -1.79 18.39
N MET A 145 6.48 -2.17 17.61
CA MET A 145 5.30 -1.32 17.41
C MET A 145 4.58 -1.08 18.76
N PRO A 146 4.21 0.18 19.09
CA PRO A 146 3.54 0.50 20.34
C PRO A 146 2.10 -0.01 20.35
N LEU A 147 1.46 -0.05 21.52
CA LEU A 147 0.01 -0.23 21.60
C LEU A 147 -0.72 1.11 21.43
N SER A 148 -1.90 1.09 20.82
CA SER A 148 -2.76 2.27 20.63
C SER A 148 -3.21 2.89 21.94
N LYS A 149 -3.37 2.06 22.98
CA LYS A 149 -3.72 2.46 24.35
C LYS A 149 -2.89 1.64 25.34
N MET A 150 -2.68 2.22 26.53
CA MET A 150 -1.98 1.55 27.64
C MET A 150 -0.56 1.07 27.31
N ASN A 151 0.18 1.79 26.45
CA ASN A 151 1.54 1.41 26.08
C ASN A 151 2.52 1.39 27.28
N MET A 152 2.30 2.23 28.31
CA MET A 152 3.07 2.27 29.58
C MET A 152 4.59 2.17 29.37
N PHE A 153 5.16 3.06 28.55
CA PHE A 153 6.59 3.05 28.19
C PHE A 153 7.10 1.71 27.59
N GLY A 154 6.21 0.93 26.97
CA GLY A 154 6.51 -0.36 26.33
C GLY A 154 6.11 -1.59 27.16
N LEU A 155 5.79 -1.43 28.45
CA LEU A 155 5.31 -2.53 29.30
C LEU A 155 4.00 -3.13 28.79
N GLY A 156 3.12 -2.29 28.24
CA GLY A 156 1.85 -2.73 27.68
C GLY A 156 2.04 -3.70 26.52
N ASN A 157 2.99 -3.42 25.62
CA ASN A 157 3.30 -4.27 24.47
C ASN A 157 3.75 -5.68 24.92
N ILE A 158 4.62 -5.76 25.93
CA ILE A 158 5.08 -7.04 26.49
C ILE A 158 3.92 -7.83 27.10
N MET A 159 3.08 -7.17 27.91
CA MET A 159 1.91 -7.79 28.53
C MET A 159 0.91 -8.29 27.48
N MET A 160 0.63 -7.49 26.46
CA MET A 160 -0.29 -7.85 25.38
C MET A 160 0.21 -9.10 24.62
N ARG A 161 1.49 -9.14 24.26
CA ARG A 161 2.09 -10.31 23.60
C ARG A 161 2.04 -11.56 24.46
N TYR A 162 2.29 -11.43 25.76
CA TYR A 162 2.15 -12.54 26.71
C TYR A 162 0.72 -13.08 26.75
N VAL A 163 -0.28 -12.18 26.83
CA VAL A 163 -1.70 -12.57 26.81
C VAL A 163 -2.09 -13.22 25.48
N MET A 164 -1.67 -12.64 24.35
CA MET A 164 -1.89 -13.20 23.01
C MET A 164 -1.35 -14.63 22.90
N ASN A 165 -0.08 -14.84 23.26
CA ASN A 165 0.54 -16.17 23.25
C ASN A 165 -0.20 -17.16 24.16
N LYS A 166 -0.58 -16.75 25.37
CA LYS A 166 -1.33 -17.60 26.30
C LYS A 166 -2.73 -17.97 25.78
N LYS A 167 -3.30 -17.12 24.92
CA LYS A 167 -4.61 -17.33 24.28
C LYS A 167 -4.49 -17.94 22.89
N ASN A 168 -3.30 -18.35 22.46
CA ASN A 168 -3.03 -18.87 21.12
C ASN A 168 -3.44 -17.91 20.00
N VAL A 169 -3.29 -16.61 20.24
CA VAL A 169 -3.44 -15.59 19.19
C VAL A 169 -2.09 -15.45 18.50
N ASP A 170 -2.10 -15.60 17.18
CA ASP A 170 -0.91 -15.47 16.35
C ASP A 170 -0.23 -14.10 16.48
N SER A 171 1.10 -14.11 16.35
CA SER A 171 1.88 -12.88 16.30
C SER A 171 1.63 -12.13 14.99
N LEU A 172 1.89 -10.82 14.97
CA LEU A 172 1.78 -10.02 13.74
C LEU A 172 2.61 -10.59 12.57
N TYR A 173 3.81 -11.13 12.84
CA TYR A 173 4.62 -11.79 11.81
C TYR A 173 3.91 -13.02 11.24
N SER A 174 3.43 -13.91 12.11
CA SER A 174 2.69 -15.12 11.72
C SER A 174 1.46 -14.77 10.89
N LEU A 175 0.71 -13.73 11.29
CA LEU A 175 -0.47 -13.28 10.54
C LEU A 175 -0.13 -12.69 9.16
N ILE A 176 1.04 -12.06 8.99
CA ILE A 176 1.53 -11.59 7.70
C ILE A 176 2.02 -12.76 6.85
N ASP A 177 2.72 -13.74 7.45
CA ASP A 177 3.14 -14.96 6.75
C ASP A 177 1.91 -15.72 6.20
N GLN A 178 0.89 -15.91 7.04
CA GLN A 178 -0.38 -16.52 6.63
C GLN A 178 -1.08 -15.73 5.51
N ALA A 179 -1.00 -14.40 5.54
CA ALA A 179 -1.59 -13.56 4.51
C ALA A 179 -0.86 -13.75 3.16
N ILE A 180 0.47 -13.83 3.19
CA ILE A 180 1.31 -14.10 2.01
C ILE A 180 0.99 -15.50 1.47
N ASP A 181 0.95 -16.52 2.33
CA ASP A 181 0.66 -17.91 1.96
C ASP A 181 -0.73 -18.09 1.31
N GLN A 182 -1.66 -17.18 1.61
CA GLN A 182 -3.00 -17.15 1.04
C GLN A 182 -3.15 -16.16 -0.13
N ASP A 183 -2.07 -15.67 -0.72
CA ASP A 183 -2.10 -14.71 -1.82
C ASP A 183 -2.91 -13.43 -1.51
N ILE A 184 -2.83 -12.92 -0.27
CA ILE A 184 -3.32 -11.58 0.07
C ILE A 184 -2.33 -10.55 -0.48
N LYS A 185 -2.81 -9.58 -1.25
CA LYS A 185 -1.96 -8.54 -1.84
C LYS A 185 -1.55 -7.51 -0.79
N LEU A 186 -0.24 -7.36 -0.58
CA LEU A 186 0.33 -6.38 0.34
C LEU A 186 1.01 -5.27 -0.47
N ILE A 187 0.47 -4.05 -0.43
CA ILE A 187 0.96 -2.92 -1.22
C ILE A 187 1.56 -1.87 -0.29
N ALA A 188 2.84 -1.54 -0.46
CA ALA A 188 3.50 -0.43 0.21
C ALA A 188 3.36 0.88 -0.58
N CYS A 189 2.87 1.91 0.11
CA CYS A 189 2.74 3.27 -0.42
C CYS A 189 4.11 3.89 -0.69
N THR A 190 4.48 4.03 -1.96
CA THR A 190 5.79 4.56 -2.38
C THR A 190 6.04 6.00 -1.92
N MET A 191 5.01 6.85 -1.93
CA MET A 191 5.11 8.22 -1.41
C MET A 191 5.41 8.22 0.10
N SER A 192 4.75 7.37 0.87
CA SER A 192 5.00 7.28 2.31
C SER A 192 6.40 6.70 2.59
N MET A 193 6.86 5.74 1.78
CA MET A 193 8.22 5.24 1.85
C MET A 193 9.26 6.36 1.65
N ASP A 194 9.09 7.17 0.60
CA ASP A 194 9.98 8.31 0.31
C ASP A 194 10.00 9.34 1.45
N VAL A 195 8.81 9.76 1.90
CA VAL A 195 8.66 10.74 3.01
C VAL A 195 9.30 10.23 4.31
N MET A 196 9.12 8.95 4.63
CA MET A 196 9.63 8.35 5.86
C MET A 196 11.06 7.80 5.71
N GLY A 197 11.63 7.87 4.51
CA GLY A 197 12.94 7.32 4.19
C GLY A 197 13.05 5.81 4.43
N ILE A 198 11.99 5.06 4.12
CA ILE A 198 11.98 3.60 4.16
C ILE A 198 12.36 3.08 2.78
N SER A 199 13.43 2.29 2.72
CA SER A 199 13.94 1.70 1.49
C SER A 199 13.31 0.32 1.24
N LYS A 200 13.33 -0.14 -0.02
CA LYS A 200 12.72 -1.43 -0.42
C LYS A 200 13.38 -2.61 0.29
N GLU A 201 14.69 -2.52 0.55
CA GLU A 201 15.49 -3.54 1.21
C GLU A 201 15.08 -3.76 2.68
N GLU A 202 14.45 -2.77 3.30
CA GLU A 202 13.95 -2.86 4.68
C GLU A 202 12.59 -3.55 4.77
N LEU A 203 11.84 -3.64 3.67
CA LEU A 203 10.51 -4.24 3.61
C LEU A 203 10.58 -5.68 3.13
N ARG A 204 9.61 -6.50 3.53
CA ARG A 204 9.44 -7.88 3.07
C ARG A 204 9.46 -7.98 1.53
N ASP A 205 10.04 -9.06 1.01
CA ASP A 205 10.29 -9.21 -0.44
C ASP A 205 9.00 -9.45 -1.23
N GLU A 206 7.96 -9.94 -0.56
CA GLU A 206 6.65 -10.27 -1.10
C GLU A 206 5.72 -9.05 -1.22
N VAL A 207 6.22 -7.86 -0.88
CA VAL A 207 5.46 -6.61 -0.89
C VAL A 207 5.50 -5.96 -2.27
N ASP A 208 4.32 -5.68 -2.81
CA ASP A 208 4.15 -4.87 -4.01
C ASP A 208 4.29 -3.37 -3.68
N TYR A 209 4.65 -2.57 -4.68
CA TYR A 209 4.85 -1.13 -4.53
C TYR A 209 3.86 -0.38 -5.40
N GLY A 210 3.16 0.59 -4.81
CA GLY A 210 2.25 1.44 -5.57
C GLY A 210 1.86 2.72 -4.85
N GLY A 211 1.23 3.63 -5.58
CA GLY A 211 0.61 4.83 -5.03
C GLY A 211 -0.89 4.64 -4.82
N VAL A 212 -1.60 5.76 -4.69
CA VAL A 212 -3.04 5.75 -4.42
C VAL A 212 -3.83 5.22 -5.61
N GLY A 213 -3.36 5.43 -6.85
CA GLY A 213 -4.06 4.96 -8.05
C GLY A 213 -4.16 3.44 -8.10
N THR A 214 -3.09 2.77 -7.67
CA THR A 214 -3.02 1.30 -7.53
C THR A 214 -4.05 0.81 -6.51
N TYR A 215 -4.09 1.42 -5.33
CA TYR A 215 -5.05 1.07 -4.28
C TYR A 215 -6.52 1.26 -4.75
N ILE A 216 -6.84 2.41 -5.36
CA ILE A 216 -8.19 2.69 -5.87
C ILE A 216 -8.63 1.63 -6.90
N GLY A 217 -7.71 1.14 -7.73
CA GLY A 217 -8.01 0.09 -8.70
C GLY A 217 -8.40 -1.25 -8.09
N HIS A 218 -7.87 -1.56 -6.91
CA HIS A 218 -8.31 -2.72 -6.14
C HIS A 218 -9.66 -2.47 -5.44
N THR A 219 -9.92 -1.24 -5.01
CA THR A 219 -11.19 -0.89 -4.35
C THR A 219 -12.38 -0.98 -5.31
N GLU A 220 -12.22 -0.71 -6.61
CA GLU A 220 -13.31 -0.89 -7.59
C GLU A 220 -13.83 -2.32 -7.69
N GLN A 221 -13.00 -3.31 -7.34
CA GLN A 221 -13.36 -4.73 -7.34
C GLN A 221 -13.78 -5.23 -5.95
N ALA A 222 -13.82 -4.34 -4.95
CA ALA A 222 -14.12 -4.65 -3.57
C ALA A 222 -15.46 -4.06 -3.14
N ASN A 223 -16.24 -4.84 -2.39
CA ASN A 223 -17.49 -4.39 -1.78
C ASN A 223 -17.33 -4.07 -0.28
N HIS A 224 -16.13 -4.26 0.26
CA HIS A 224 -15.79 -3.96 1.63
C HIS A 224 -14.49 -3.15 1.66
N ASN A 225 -14.52 -1.97 2.28
CA ASN A 225 -13.35 -1.11 2.40
C ASN A 225 -13.21 -0.59 3.83
N LEU A 226 -12.02 -0.75 4.42
CA LEU A 226 -11.70 -0.31 5.78
C LEU A 226 -10.50 0.63 5.79
N PHE A 227 -10.50 1.59 6.71
CA PHE A 227 -9.36 2.42 7.05
C PHE A 227 -9.01 2.19 8.52
N ILE A 228 -7.79 1.71 8.79
CA ILE A 228 -7.33 1.27 10.11
C ILE A 228 -6.09 2.04 10.52
#